data_AF-A4S9X3-F1
#
_entry.id   AF-A4S9X3-F1
#
_cell.length_a   1.000
_cell.length_b   1.000
_cell.length_c   1.000
_cell.angle_alpha   90.00
_cell.angle_beta   90.00
_cell.angle_gamma   90.00
#
_symmetry.space_group_name_H-M   'P 1'
#
loop_
_entity.id
_entity.type
_entity.pdbx_description
1 polymer ?
#
loop_
_entity_poly.entity_id
_entity_poly.type
_entity_poly.pdbx_seq_one_letter_code
_entity_poly.pdbx_strand_id
1 'polypeptide(L)'
;MDDRSTLRVETDDGNAGRATTQSACRAYGAGFLNEDEVTARVVSVVKNFAKVDASKVTATSAFAGDLGLDSLDTVEVVMAMEEEFAVEIPDAEADKIQSIPEAVSYLAANPNAK
;
A
#
# COMPACT_ATOMS: atom_id res chain seq x y z
N MET A 1 -23.83 -59.00 22.62
CA MET A 1 -25.11 -58.42 23.03
C MET A 1 -24.94 -57.93 24.45
N ASP A 2 -24.98 -56.62 24.68
CA ASP A 2 -25.48 -56.01 25.91
C ASP A 2 -25.82 -54.56 25.58
N ASP A 3 -27.10 -54.38 25.22
CA ASP A 3 -27.79 -53.10 25.16
C ASP A 3 -27.92 -52.53 26.56
N ARG A 4 -27.59 -51.25 26.75
CA ARG A 4 -28.28 -50.42 27.74
C ARG A 4 -28.28 -48.95 27.35
N SER A 5 -29.42 -48.60 26.77
CA SER A 5 -29.92 -47.25 26.55
C SER A 5 -29.88 -46.37 27.80
N THR A 6 -29.73 -45.07 27.50
CA THR A 6 -30.28 -43.90 28.20
C THR A 6 -29.83 -43.62 29.63
N LEU A 7 -29.09 -42.52 29.79
CA LEU A 7 -29.54 -41.46 30.69
C LEU A 7 -29.01 -40.10 30.24
N ARG A 8 -29.94 -39.27 29.76
CA ARG A 8 -29.79 -37.84 29.57
C ARG A 8 -29.83 -37.21 30.97
N VAL A 9 -28.79 -36.46 31.34
CA VAL A 9 -28.86 -35.52 32.47
C VAL A 9 -28.34 -34.20 31.95
N GLU A 10 -29.28 -33.36 31.53
CA GLU A 10 -29.09 -31.91 31.55
C GLU A 10 -29.26 -31.46 33.00
N THR A 11 -28.26 -30.78 33.55
CA THR A 11 -28.57 -29.56 34.30
C THR A 11 -27.42 -28.57 34.20
N ASP A 12 -27.82 -27.42 33.68
CA ASP A 12 -27.29 -26.07 33.82
C ASP A 12 -26.77 -25.78 35.23
N ASP A 13 -25.61 -25.13 35.32
CA ASP A 13 -25.42 -24.00 36.23
C ASP A 13 -24.09 -23.32 35.90
N GLY A 14 -24.22 -22.06 35.53
CA GLY A 14 -23.17 -21.27 34.90
C GLY A 14 -21.99 -20.93 35.81
N ASN A 15 -20.91 -20.49 35.16
CA ASN A 15 -20.01 -19.54 35.78
C ASN A 15 -19.21 -18.75 34.74
N ALA A 16 -19.13 -17.45 35.04
CA ALA A 16 -18.14 -16.48 34.64
C ALA A 16 -18.13 -16.03 33.18
N GLY A 17 -18.80 -14.89 32.97
CA GLY A 17 -18.61 -14.04 31.81
C GLY A 17 -17.14 -13.85 31.50
N ARG A 18 -16.75 -14.23 30.28
CA ARG A 18 -15.48 -13.84 29.70
C ARG A 18 -15.61 -12.38 29.29
N ALA A 19 -15.29 -11.52 30.25
CA ALA A 19 -14.91 -10.15 30.00
C ALA A 19 -13.83 -10.13 28.92
N THR A 20 -14.14 -9.40 27.86
CA THR A 20 -13.23 -8.77 26.93
C THR A 20 -11.92 -8.42 27.62
N THR A 21 -10.85 -9.17 27.32
CA THR A 21 -9.50 -8.68 27.52
C THR A 21 -8.79 -8.74 26.18
N GLN A 22 -8.72 -7.56 25.63
CA GLN A 22 -8.05 -7.14 24.42
C GLN A 22 -6.52 -7.29 24.56
N SER A 23 -5.85 -7.48 23.42
CA SER A 23 -4.39 -7.47 23.21
C SER A 23 -3.63 -8.71 23.69
N ALA A 24 -2.77 -9.35 22.89
CA ALA A 24 -2.00 -8.88 21.74
C ALA A 24 -1.96 -9.95 20.63
N CYS A 25 -1.45 -9.60 19.45
CA CYS A 25 -1.40 -10.38 18.19
C CYS A 25 -2.62 -10.20 17.27
N ARG A 26 -3.00 -8.95 16.98
CA ARG A 26 -3.41 -8.66 15.61
C ARG A 26 -2.12 -8.39 14.85
N ALA A 27 -1.72 -9.34 14.02
CA ALA A 27 -0.82 -9.05 12.92
C ALA A 27 -1.40 -7.80 12.24
N TYR A 28 -0.68 -6.69 12.33
CA TYR A 28 -0.96 -5.56 11.45
C TYR A 28 -0.56 -6.09 10.08
N GLY A 29 -1.55 -6.65 9.37
CA GLY A 29 -1.48 -6.77 7.94
C GLY A 29 -1.29 -5.36 7.44
N ALA A 30 -0.02 -4.96 7.28
CA ALA A 30 0.36 -3.86 6.45
C ALA A 30 -0.36 -4.11 5.13
N GLY A 31 -1.28 -3.21 4.77
CA GLY A 31 -1.85 -3.21 3.44
C GLY A 31 -0.71 -2.94 2.48
N PHE A 32 -0.01 -3.99 2.09
CA PHE A 32 0.94 -3.92 1.00
C PHE A 32 0.10 -3.73 -0.25
N LEU A 33 0.18 -2.55 -0.84
CA LEU A 33 -0.26 -2.39 -2.22
C LEU A 33 0.60 -3.30 -3.09
N ASN A 34 -0.02 -3.93 -4.08
CA ASN A 34 0.74 -4.72 -5.05
C ASN A 34 1.68 -3.78 -5.81
N GLU A 35 2.97 -4.08 -5.79
CA GLU A 35 4.00 -3.28 -6.46
C GLU A 35 3.68 -3.10 -7.95
N ASP A 36 3.12 -4.12 -8.60
CA ASP A 36 2.66 -4.07 -9.99
C ASP A 36 1.54 -3.04 -10.21
N GLU A 37 0.58 -2.95 -9.29
CA GLU A 37 -0.52 -1.98 -9.36
C GLU A 37 -0.01 -0.55 -9.14
N VAL A 38 0.86 -0.37 -8.15
CA VAL A 38 1.52 0.92 -7.88
C VAL A 38 2.33 1.34 -9.10
N THR A 39 3.12 0.43 -9.67
CA THR A 39 3.91 0.68 -10.89
C THR A 39 3.03 1.12 -12.05
N ALA A 40 1.92 0.40 -12.30
CA ALA A 40 1.02 0.74 -13.38
C ALA A 40 0.42 2.15 -13.22
N ARG A 41 0.02 2.52 -12.00
CA ARG A 41 -0.54 3.84 -11.68
C ARG A 41 0.51 4.94 -11.76
N VAL A 42 1.69 4.74 -11.17
CA VAL A 42 2.83 5.69 -11.26
C VAL A 42 3.20 5.93 -12.72
N VAL A 43 3.36 4.88 -13.51
CA VAL A 43 3.65 4.99 -14.95
C VAL A 43 2.52 5.74 -15.67
N SER A 44 1.25 5.51 -15.30
CA SER A 44 0.13 6.24 -15.87
C SER A 44 0.16 7.74 -15.54
N VAL A 45 0.46 8.11 -14.29
CA VAL A 45 0.60 9.51 -13.86
C VAL A 45 1.70 10.19 -14.66
N VAL A 46 2.87 9.55 -14.75
CA VAL A 46 4.01 10.09 -15.49
C VAL A 46 3.67 10.23 -16.98
N LYS A 47 3.03 9.23 -17.62
CA LYS A 47 2.61 9.30 -19.02
C LYS A 47 1.62 10.43 -19.32
N ASN A 48 0.80 10.81 -18.36
CA ASN A 48 -0.16 11.91 -18.50
C ASN A 48 0.48 13.29 -18.35
N PHE A 49 1.74 13.34 -17.94
CA PHE A 49 2.47 14.59 -17.74
C PHE A 49 2.91 15.17 -19.09
N ALA A 50 2.42 16.36 -19.44
CA ALA A 50 2.56 16.92 -20.79
C ALA A 50 4.01 17.15 -21.26
N LYS A 51 4.97 17.21 -20.33
CA LYS A 51 6.40 17.40 -20.61
C LYS A 51 7.13 16.11 -20.98
N VAL A 52 6.52 14.94 -20.77
CA VAL A 52 7.14 13.65 -21.14
C VAL A 52 6.46 12.98 -22.33
N ASP A 53 7.25 12.22 -23.07
CA ASP A 53 6.74 11.33 -24.12
C ASP A 53 6.33 9.99 -23.48
N ALA A 54 5.03 9.69 -23.50
CA ALA A 54 4.50 8.45 -22.94
C ALA A 54 5.13 7.17 -23.52
N SER A 55 5.71 7.26 -24.73
CA SER A 55 6.41 6.15 -25.38
C SER A 55 7.78 5.85 -24.76
N LYS A 56 8.38 6.83 -24.08
CA LYS A 56 9.68 6.70 -23.40
C LYS A 56 9.56 6.30 -21.93
N VAL A 57 8.36 6.41 -21.36
CA VAL A 57 8.12 6.06 -19.96
C VAL A 57 8.13 4.55 -19.79
N THR A 58 9.12 4.06 -19.05
CA THR A 58 9.25 2.66 -18.64
C THR A 58 9.21 2.53 -17.12
N ALA A 59 8.89 1.35 -16.60
CA ALA A 59 8.88 1.10 -15.16
C ALA A 59 10.23 1.30 -14.47
N THR A 60 11.33 1.40 -15.24
CA THR A 60 12.69 1.61 -14.75
C THR A 60 13.26 2.99 -15.12
N SER A 61 12.43 3.88 -15.68
CA SER A 61 12.90 5.19 -16.15
C SER A 61 13.26 6.12 -15.00
N ALA A 62 14.37 6.84 -15.17
CA ALA A 62 14.74 7.97 -14.33
C ALA A 62 14.08 9.27 -14.82
N PHE A 63 13.60 10.12 -13.89
CA PHE A 63 12.89 11.35 -14.24
C PHE A 63 13.81 12.34 -14.98
N ALA A 64 14.98 12.63 -14.42
CA ALA A 64 15.94 13.52 -15.07
C ALA A 64 16.71 12.86 -16.22
N GLY A 65 17.14 11.60 -16.04
CA GLY A 65 18.02 10.92 -16.99
C GLY A 65 17.34 10.48 -18.29
N ASP A 66 16.18 9.85 -18.19
CA ASP A 66 15.50 9.24 -19.35
C ASP A 66 14.38 10.13 -19.89
N LEU A 67 13.63 10.75 -18.98
CA LEU A 67 12.47 11.57 -19.32
C LEU A 67 12.84 13.06 -19.50
N GLY A 68 14.04 13.47 -19.08
CA GLY A 68 14.53 14.83 -19.24
C GLY A 68 13.76 15.85 -18.40
N LEU A 69 13.13 15.41 -17.32
CA LEU A 69 12.45 16.28 -16.38
C LEU A 69 13.47 17.07 -15.56
N ASP A 70 13.20 18.35 -15.34
CA ASP A 70 14.02 19.14 -14.43
C ASP A 70 13.62 18.91 -12.96
N SER A 71 14.33 19.55 -12.02
CA SER A 71 14.04 19.42 -10.59
C SER A 71 12.67 19.97 -10.22
N LEU A 72 12.16 20.98 -10.94
CA LEU A 72 10.83 21.57 -10.67
C LEU A 72 9.72 20.65 -11.20
N ASP A 73 9.92 20.07 -12.37
CA ASP A 73 9.05 19.07 -12.98
C ASP A 73 8.94 17.83 -12.11
N THR A 74 10.04 17.41 -11.49
CA THR A 74 10.05 16.26 -10.57
C THR A 74 9.15 16.52 -9.37
N VAL A 75 9.16 17.74 -8.81
CA VAL A 75 8.25 18.15 -7.73
C VAL A 75 6.78 18.13 -8.20
N GLU A 76 6.49 18.62 -9.41
CA GLU A 76 5.15 18.56 -9.99
C GLU A 76 4.65 17.11 -10.17
N VAL A 77 5.52 16.21 -10.64
CA VAL A 77 5.20 14.78 -10.79
C VAL A 77 4.96 14.12 -9.44
N VAL A 78 5.78 14.39 -8.43
CA VAL A 78 5.61 13.85 -7.07
C VAL A 78 4.28 14.32 -6.47
N MET A 79 3.93 15.60 -6.60
CA MET A 79 2.62 16.11 -6.15
C MET A 79 1.44 15.41 -6.85
N ALA A 80 1.57 15.09 -8.15
CA ALA A 80 0.54 14.33 -8.85
C ALA A 80 0.42 12.89 -8.32
N MET A 81 1.53 12.27 -7.88
CA MET A 81 1.50 10.96 -7.22
C MET A 81 0.87 11.05 -5.82
N GLU A 82 1.18 12.09 -5.05
CA GLU A 82 0.55 12.35 -3.74
C GLU A 82 -0.97 12.42 -3.85
N GLU A 83 -1.47 13.17 -4.84
CA GLU A 83 -2.91 13.30 -5.10
C GLU A 83 -3.52 11.96 -5.55
N GLU A 84 -2.86 11.24 -6.46
CA GLU A 84 -3.32 9.94 -6.98
C GLU A 84 -3.45 8.87 -5.89
N PHE A 85 -2.47 8.79 -4.99
CA PHE A 85 -2.44 7.79 -3.92
C PHE A 85 -3.00 8.29 -2.58
N ALA A 86 -3.43 9.57 -2.53
CA ALA A 86 -3.89 10.27 -1.33
C ALA A 86 -2.89 10.16 -0.15
N VAL A 87 -1.61 10.39 -0.44
CA VAL A 87 -0.50 10.36 0.53
C VAL A 87 0.19 11.72 0.60
N GLU A 88 0.96 11.95 1.66
CA GLU A 88 1.85 13.11 1.78
C GLU A 88 3.29 12.60 1.73
N ILE A 89 4.08 13.05 0.75
CA ILE A 89 5.50 12.73 0.61
C ILE A 89 6.28 13.96 1.07
N PRO A 90 6.98 13.90 2.22
CA PRO A 90 7.76 15.04 2.67
C PRO A 90 8.90 15.35 1.70
N ASP A 91 9.25 16.63 1.55
CA ASP A 91 10.30 17.11 0.62
C ASP A 91 11.60 16.30 0.70
N ALA A 92 12.02 15.92 1.91
CA ALA A 92 13.23 15.14 2.14
C ALA A 92 13.19 13.73 1.53
N GLU A 93 12.01 13.14 1.35
CA GLU A 93 11.82 11.87 0.65
C GLU A 93 11.57 12.11 -0.85
N ALA A 94 10.83 13.15 -1.22
CA ALA A 94 10.63 13.56 -2.61
C ALA A 94 11.97 13.82 -3.33
N ASP A 95 12.93 14.48 -2.68
CA ASP A 95 14.28 14.73 -3.20
C ASP A 95 15.08 13.44 -3.48
N LYS A 96 14.74 12.34 -2.80
CA LYS A 96 15.37 11.03 -3.01
C LYS A 96 14.72 10.24 -4.13
N ILE A 97 13.49 10.58 -4.50
CA ILE A 97 12.73 9.92 -5.56
C ILE A 97 13.18 10.51 -6.90
N GLN A 98 14.17 9.86 -7.54
CA GLN A 98 14.73 10.30 -8.82
C GLN A 98 14.29 9.42 -10.00
N SER A 99 13.60 8.32 -9.70
CA SER A 99 13.18 7.34 -10.68
C SER A 99 11.82 6.70 -10.33
N ILE A 100 11.15 6.15 -11.35
CA ILE A 100 9.90 5.41 -11.17
C ILE A 100 10.00 4.27 -10.15
N PRO A 101 11.02 3.39 -10.17
CA PRO A 101 11.09 2.29 -9.21
C PRO A 101 11.27 2.79 -7.77
N GLU A 102 11.96 3.90 -7.53
CA GLU A 102 12.06 4.51 -6.20
C GLU A 102 10.71 5.04 -5.72
N ALA A 103 9.96 5.73 -6.59
CA ALA A 103 8.62 6.20 -6.29
C ALA A 103 7.68 5.03 -5.95
N VAL A 104 7.72 3.97 -6.76
CA VAL A 104 6.94 2.75 -6.56
C VAL A 104 7.29 2.09 -5.23
N SER A 105 8.58 1.90 -4.94
CA SER A 105 9.03 1.29 -3.69
C SER A 105 8.58 2.11 -2.49
N TYR A 106 8.60 3.43 -2.59
CA TYR A 106 8.15 4.32 -1.53
C TYR A 106 6.63 4.21 -1.31
N LEU A 107 5.85 4.23 -2.38
CA LEU A 107 4.39 4.15 -2.33
C LEU A 107 3.90 2.77 -1.88
N ALA A 108 4.51 1.69 -2.37
CA ALA A 108 4.18 0.32 -1.98
C ALA A 108 4.50 0.03 -0.50
N ALA A 109 5.52 0.70 0.06
CA ALA A 109 5.86 0.62 1.47
C ALA A 109 4.94 1.47 2.37
N ASN A 110 4.15 2.38 1.79
CA ASN A 110 3.28 3.28 2.56
C ASN A 110 1.91 2.65 2.82
N PRO A 111 1.56 2.32 4.08
CA PRO A 111 0.31 1.64 4.42
C PRO A 111 -0.95 2.51 4.26
N ASN A 112 -0.79 3.81 4.00
CA ASN A 112 -1.88 4.76 3.79
C ASN A 112 -2.16 5.03 2.30
N ALA A 113 -1.31 4.54 1.40
CA ALA A 113 -1.54 4.67 -0.03
C ALA A 113 -2.79 3.86 -0.41
N LYS A 114 -3.72 4.49 -1.14
CA LYS A 114 -5.00 3.89 -1.55
C LYS A 114 -5.02 3.50 -3.01
#